data_AF-A0A2V7NUW0-F1
#
_entry.id   AF-A0A2V7NUW0-F1
#
_cell.length_a   1.000
_cell.length_b   1.000
_cell.length_c   1.000
_cell.angle_alpha   90.00
_cell.angle_beta   90.00
_cell.angle_gamma   90.00
#
_symmetry.space_group_name_H-M   'P 1'
#
loop_
_entity.id
_entity.type
_entity.pdbx_description
1 polymer ?
#
loop_
_entity_poly.entity_id
_entity_poly.type
_entity_poly.pdbx_seq_one_letter_code
_entity_poly.pdbx_strand_id
1 'polypeptide(L)' 'MIRTKAQKQAVVTALVGRLRRAPTVYVTDFTGLNVARITELRRRLRAAGVEYVVVKNTLALRALG' A
#
# COMPACT_ATOMS: atom_id res chain seq x y z
N MET A 1 9.29 -15.88 3.20
CA MET A 1 10.61 -15.18 3.10
C MET A 1 10.70 -14.08 4.15
N ILE A 2 11.71 -14.12 5.01
CA ILE A 2 12.00 -13.09 6.01
C ILE A 2 12.70 -11.92 5.29
N ARG A 3 12.05 -10.75 5.21
CA ARG A 3 12.69 -9.54 4.66
C ARG A 3 13.77 -9.04 5.63
N THR A 4 14.98 -8.78 5.12
CA THR A 4 16.09 -8.21 5.92
C THR A 4 15.77 -6.76 6.33
N LYS A 5 16.48 -6.23 7.34
CA LYS A 5 16.30 -4.83 7.78
C LYS A 5 16.46 -3.84 6.61
N ALA A 6 17.45 -4.05 5.76
CA ALA A 6 17.69 -3.24 4.56
C ALA A 6 16.51 -3.27 3.58
N GLN A 7 15.95 -4.45 3.30
CA GLN A 7 14.79 -4.58 2.41
C GLN A 7 13.53 -3.89 2.97
N LYS A 8 13.32 -3.97 4.29
CA LYS A 8 12.22 -3.25 4.95
C LYS A 8 12.41 -1.75 4.85
N GLN A 9 13.64 -1.26 5.02
CA GLN A 9 13.96 0.16 4.89
C GLN A 9 13.70 0.66 3.47
N ALA A 10 14.13 -0.08 2.44
CA ALA A 10 13.86 0.28 1.05
C ALA A 10 12.35 0.41 0.76
N VAL A 11 11.53 -0.50 1.29
CA VAL A 11 10.07 -0.44 1.17
C VAL A 11 9.50 0.79 1.87
N VAL A 12 9.97 1.12 3.08
CA VAL A 12 9.54 2.31 3.82
C VAL A 12 9.92 3.57 3.05
N THR A 13 11.17 3.71 2.58
CA THR A 13 11.61 4.86 1.79
C THR A 13 10.79 5.04 0.51
N ALA A 14 10.52 3.95 -0.21
CA ALA A 14 9.67 3.98 -1.39
C ALA A 14 8.22 4.40 -1.06
N LEU A 15 7.68 3.91 0.06
CA LEU A 15 6.34 4.25 0.52
C LEU A 15 6.25 5.74 0.92
N VAL A 16 7.21 6.26 1.68
CA VAL A 16 7.31 7.69 2.03
C VAL A 16 7.36 8.55 0.77
N GLY A 17 8.18 8.16 -0.21
CA GLY A 17 8.30 8.88 -1.48
C GLY A 17 7.00 8.93 -2.28
N ARG A 18 6.17 7.87 -2.20
CA ARG A 18 4.86 7.81 -2.84
C ARG A 18 3.82 8.61 -2.07
N LEU A 19 3.81 8.51 -0.74
CA LEU A 19 2.91 9.28 0.12
C LEU A 19 3.14 10.79 0.00
N ARG A 20 4.40 11.25 -0.11
CA ARG A 20 4.71 12.67 -0.32
C ARG A 20 4.28 13.22 -1.68
N ARG A 21 4.22 12.37 -2.72
CA ARG A 21 3.77 12.77 -4.06
C ARG A 21 2.25 12.68 -4.22
N ALA A 22 1.60 11.85 -3.42
CA ALA A 22 0.16 11.65 -3.50
C ALA A 22 -0.57 12.82 -2.82
N PRO A 23 -1.46 13.54 -3.54
CA PRO A 23 -2.27 14.59 -2.94
C PRO A 23 -3.34 14.06 -1.99
N THR A 24 -3.70 12.78 -2.11
CA THR A 24 -4.72 12.14 -1.27
C THR A 24 -4.37 10.68 -1.06
N VAL A 25 -4.53 10.20 0.17
CA VAL A 25 -4.20 8.82 0.57
C VAL A 25 -5.44 8.18 1.17
N TYR A 26 -5.79 6.98 0.69
CA TYR A 26 -6.90 6.19 1.22
C TYR A 26 -6.36 4.95 1.91
N VAL A 27 -6.79 4.74 3.16
CA VAL A 27 -6.51 3.53 3.93
C VAL A 27 -7.74 2.63 3.84
N THR A 28 -7.58 1.44 3.27
CA THR A 28 -8.67 0.49 3.10
C THR A 28 -8.38 -0.77 3.90
N ASP A 29 -9.34 -1.19 4.73
CA ASP A 29 -9.34 -2.51 5.33
C ASP A 29 -10.06 -3.49 4.39
N PHE A 30 -9.41 -4.61 4.07
CA PHE A 30 -9.95 -5.66 3.22
C PHE A 30 -10.39 -6.90 4.02
N THR A 31 -10.39 -6.81 5.36
CA THR A 31 -10.82 -7.89 6.24
C THR A 31 -12.29 -8.24 5.94
N GLY A 32 -12.56 -9.51 5.59
CA GLY A 32 -13.90 -9.97 5.21
C GLY A 32 -14.27 -9.82 3.73
N LEU A 33 -13.40 -9.28 2.87
CA LEU A 33 -13.63 -9.27 1.42
C LEU A 33 -13.14 -10.55 0.74
N ASN A 34 -13.97 -11.08 -0.17
CA ASN A 34 -13.58 -12.15 -1.09
C ASN A 34 -12.54 -11.64 -2.12
N VAL A 35 -11.60 -12.50 -2.53
CA VAL A 35 -10.57 -12.27 -3.55
C VAL A 35 -11.16 -11.68 -4.84
N ALA A 36 -12.35 -12.14 -5.26
CA ALA A 36 -13.04 -11.62 -6.44
C ALA A 36 -13.33 -10.11 -6.33
N ARG A 37 -13.82 -9.66 -5.16
CA ARG A 37 -14.16 -8.25 -4.90
C ARG A 37 -12.91 -7.37 -4.83
N ILE A 38 -11.82 -7.86 -4.22
CA ILE A 38 -10.54 -7.13 -4.16
C ILE A 38 -9.94 -6.99 -5.57
N THR A 39 -10.04 -8.03 -6.39
CA THR A 39 -9.54 -8.01 -7.77
C THR A 39 -10.29 -6.98 -8.60
N GLU A 40 -11.62 -6.93 -8.45
CA GLU A 40 -12.43 -5.92 -9.11
C GLU A 40 -12.09 -4.49 -8.65
N LEU A 41 -11.98 -4.28 -7.33
CA LEU A 41 -11.58 -2.99 -6.76
C LEU A 41 -10.23 -2.53 -7.32
N ARG A 42 -9.23 -3.42 -7.36
CA ARG A 42 -7.91 -3.11 -7.94
C ARG A 42 -8.02 -2.74 -9.41
N ARG A 43 -8.88 -3.41 -10.19
CA ARG A 43 -9.09 -3.07 -11.60
C ARG A 43 -9.69 -1.67 -11.75
N ARG A 44 -10.72 -1.35 -10.96
CA ARG A 44 -11.37 -0.04 -10.97
C ARG A 44 -10.40 1.08 -10.57
N LEU A 45 -9.60 0.86 -9.53
CA LEU A 45 -8.59 1.82 -9.07
C LEU A 45 -7.50 2.04 -10.13
N ARG A 46 -7.02 0.98 -10.77
CA ARG A 46 -6.05 1.11 -11.88
C ARG A 46 -6.63 1.87 -13.07
N ALA A 47 -7.89 1.64 -13.42
CA ALA A 47 -8.57 2.37 -14.49
C ALA A 47 -8.71 3.87 -14.17
N ALA A 48 -8.86 4.21 -12.89
CA ALA A 48 -8.87 5.59 -12.40
C ALA A 48 -7.46 6.19 -12.21
N GLY A 49 -6.39 5.48 -12.59
CA GLY A 49 -5.01 5.94 -12.41
C GLY A 49 -4.51 5.90 -10.95
N VAL A 50 -5.23 5.24 -10.05
CA VAL A 50 -4.90 5.15 -8.63
C VAL A 50 -4.02 3.93 -8.35
N GLU A 51 -2.93 4.14 -7.63
CA GLU A 51 -2.00 3.08 -7.26
C GLU A 51 -2.42 2.40 -5.94
N TYR A 52 -2.93 1.17 -6.02
CA TYR A 52 -3.32 0.37 -4.86
C TYR A 52 -2.19 -0.58 -4.43
N VAL A 53 -1.68 -0.44 -3.21
CA VAL A 53 -0.62 -1.31 -2.67
C VAL A 53 -0.96 -1.78 -1.26
N VAL A 54 -0.81 -3.09 -1.03
CA VAL A 54 -0.94 -3.69 0.30
C VAL A 54 0.43 -3.77 0.93
N VAL A 55 0.61 -3.08 2.06
CA VAL A 55 1.84 -3.09 2.86
C VAL A 55 1.56 -3.61 4.26
N LYS A 56 2.60 -4.10 4.95
CA LYS A 56 2.48 -4.43 6.37
C LYS A 56 2.18 -3.17 7.18
N ASN A 57 1.23 -3.25 8.11
CA ASN A 57 0.84 -2.14 8.99
C ASN A 57 2.04 -1.55 9.73
N THR A 58 2.97 -2.39 10.21
CA THR A 58 4.18 -1.92 10.89
C THR A 58 5.15 -1.15 9.99
N LEU A 59 5.12 -1.40 8.67
CA LEU A 59 5.90 -0.62 7.71
C LEU A 59 5.18 0.67 7.30
N ALA A 60 3.85 0.62 7.21
CA ALA A 60 3.03 1.82 6.94
C ALA A 60 3.14 2.85 8.07
N LEU A 61 3.07 2.41 9.33
CA LEU A 61 3.25 3.26 10.51
C LEU A 61 4.60 3.98 10.51
N ARG A 62 5.68 3.29 10.12
CA ARG A 62 7.03 3.86 10.00
C ARG A 62 7.24 4.78 8.79
N ALA A 63 6.29 4.82 7.86
CA ALA A 63 6.33 5.71 6.70
C ALA A 63 5.48 6.96 6.91
N LEU A 64 4.51 6.92 7.82
CA LEU A 64 3.62 8.03 8.17
C LEU A 64 4.16 8.89 9.33
N GLY A 65 4.90 8.28 10.27
CA GLY A 65 5.67 8.97 11.31
C GLY A 65 7.14 9.08 10.95
#